data_AF-A0ABD0MSL8-F1
#
_entry.id   AF-A0ABD0MSL8-F1
#
_cell.length_a   1.000
_cell.length_b   1.000
_cell.length_c   1.000
_cell.angle_alpha   90.00
_cell.angle_beta   90.00
_cell.angle_gamma   90.00
#
_symmetry.space_group_name_H-M   'P 1'
#
loop_
_entity.id
_entity.type
_entity.pdbx_description
1 polymer ?
#
loop_
_entity_poly.entity_id
_entity_poly.type
_entity_poly.pdbx_seq_one_letter_code
_entity_poly.pdbx_strand_id
1 'polypeptide(L)'
;MPVSKWYLFVLGFIINIDTLISMVPVLLEGQRYVLTYRFSQDHLELLYNSIRASGGWNNNPNASQFKYIFRKLMARCRVVKPCRGNVTAQDETETLPVVIDTSTSLSAVDMSSAAGGEEDLPSPFADIPALVHDHSYLPVRFNGLVDNALVYISGFVVRRALKKLSCDVCRASLVTDAASAIKDQSYHLLSLKNNGGLVIPSEGTVRVVRAAEWVIRQASASFKRSQPIKQLEVMYIVRKRIGSEDVFALGEHISET
;
A
#
# COMPACT_ATOMS: atom_id res chain seq x y z
N MET A 1 7.94 -19.32 -18.40
CA MET A 1 8.20 -18.78 -19.74
C MET A 1 7.95 -17.28 -19.72
N PRO A 2 8.87 -16.43 -20.20
CA PRO A 2 8.63 -14.98 -20.18
C PRO A 2 7.58 -14.65 -21.24
N VAL A 3 6.39 -14.25 -20.79
CA VAL A 3 5.37 -13.68 -21.66
C VAL A 3 5.99 -12.45 -22.32
N SER A 4 6.12 -12.47 -23.65
CA SER A 4 6.69 -11.34 -24.38
C SER A 4 5.81 -10.11 -24.16
N LYS A 5 6.42 -8.93 -23.95
CA LYS A 5 5.67 -7.67 -23.75
C LYS A 5 4.63 -7.42 -24.85
N TRP A 6 4.90 -7.91 -26.06
CA TRP A 6 4.00 -7.90 -27.20
C TRP A 6 2.68 -8.65 -26.96
N TYR A 7 2.73 -9.82 -26.32
CA TYR A 7 1.54 -10.61 -26.04
C TYR A 7 0.58 -9.88 -25.09
N LEU A 8 1.12 -9.26 -24.03
CA LEU A 8 0.33 -8.49 -23.06
C LEU A 8 -0.33 -7.26 -23.69
N PHE A 9 0.39 -6.57 -24.59
CA PHE A 9 -0.16 -5.43 -25.32
C PHE A 9 -1.33 -5.82 -26.23
N VAL A 10 -1.14 -6.87 -27.05
CA VAL A 10 -2.20 -7.35 -27.96
C VAL A 10 -3.41 -7.85 -27.18
N LEU A 11 -3.19 -8.59 -26.10
CA LEU A 11 -4.27 -9.07 -25.23
C LEU A 11 -5.04 -7.90 -24.60
N GLY A 12 -4.35 -6.88 -24.09
CA GLY A 12 -4.98 -5.69 -23.53
C GLY A 12 -5.81 -4.92 -24.56
N PHE A 13 -5.35 -4.86 -25.82
CA PHE A 13 -6.09 -4.22 -26.89
C PHE A 13 -7.39 -4.97 -27.22
N ILE A 14 -7.33 -6.30 -27.31
CA ILE A 14 -8.51 -7.15 -27.55
C ILE A 14 -9.52 -6.98 -26.40
N ILE A 15 -9.05 -7.09 -25.14
CA ILE A 15 -9.91 -6.92 -23.96
C ILE A 15 -10.60 -5.55 -23.96
N ASN A 16 -9.89 -4.48 -24.29
CA ASN A 16 -10.47 -3.13 -24.33
C ASN A 16 -11.57 -3.00 -25.40
N ILE A 17 -11.36 -3.59 -26.58
CA ILE A 17 -12.37 -3.59 -27.66
C ILE A 17 -13.61 -4.38 -27.22
N ASP A 18 -13.42 -5.61 -26.76
CA ASP A 18 -14.53 -6.49 -26.36
C ASP A 18 -15.34 -5.89 -25.20
N THR A 19 -14.64 -5.29 -24.23
CA THR A 19 -15.27 -4.62 -23.08
C THR A 19 -16.07 -3.40 -23.54
N LEU A 20 -15.51 -2.56 -24.42
CA LEU A 20 -16.21 -1.38 -24.92
C LEU A 20 -17.45 -1.78 -25.72
N ILE A 21 -17.35 -2.75 -26.63
CA ILE A 21 -18.49 -3.27 -27.40
C ILE A 21 -19.58 -3.79 -26.46
N SER A 22 -19.20 -4.48 -25.38
CA SER A 22 -20.14 -5.01 -24.39
C SER A 22 -20.81 -3.93 -23.54
N MET A 23 -20.12 -2.81 -23.25
CA MET A 23 -20.66 -1.69 -22.45
C MET A 23 -21.53 -0.74 -23.27
N VAL A 24 -21.28 -0.60 -24.57
CA VAL A 24 -21.96 0.37 -25.45
C VAL A 24 -23.49 0.29 -25.39
N PRO A 25 -24.15 -0.89 -25.44
CA PRO A 25 -25.61 -0.96 -25.37
C PRO A 25 -26.18 -0.30 -24.12
N VAL A 26 -25.61 -0.63 -22.94
CA VAL A 26 -26.03 -0.07 -21.65
C VAL A 26 -25.72 1.42 -21.56
N LEU A 27 -24.55 1.84 -22.03
CA LEU A 27 -24.16 3.24 -21.98
C LEU A 27 -25.04 4.12 -22.88
N LEU A 28 -25.47 3.62 -24.04
CA LEU A 28 -26.28 4.37 -25.00
C LEU A 28 -27.76 4.45 -24.63
N GLU A 29 -28.24 3.69 -23.65
CA GLU A 29 -29.61 3.84 -23.11
C GLU A 29 -29.84 5.24 -22.53
N GLY A 30 -28.80 5.85 -21.94
CA GLY A 30 -28.88 7.17 -21.29
C GLY A 30 -28.24 8.33 -22.07
N GLN A 31 -27.57 8.09 -23.20
CA GLN A 31 -26.83 9.13 -23.94
C GLN A 31 -26.69 8.80 -25.44
N ARG A 32 -26.57 9.84 -26.28
CA ARG A 32 -26.53 9.67 -27.75
C ARG A 32 -25.21 9.15 -28.30
N TYR A 33 -24.12 9.29 -27.54
CA TYR A 33 -22.78 8.86 -27.94
C TYR A 33 -21.91 8.67 -26.70
N VAL A 34 -20.86 7.86 -26.83
CA VAL A 34 -19.91 7.57 -25.74
C VAL A 34 -18.57 8.24 -26.05
N LEU A 35 -18.06 9.04 -25.11
CA LEU A 35 -16.73 9.65 -25.21
C LEU A 35 -15.66 8.69 -24.71
N THR A 36 -15.09 7.89 -25.60
CA THR A 36 -14.11 6.86 -25.25
C THR A 36 -12.85 7.40 -24.56
N TYR A 37 -12.48 8.66 -24.82
CA TYR A 37 -11.40 9.36 -24.15
C TYR A 37 -11.56 9.40 -22.61
N ARG A 38 -12.81 9.41 -22.10
CA ARG A 38 -13.06 9.43 -20.64
C ARG A 38 -12.67 8.13 -19.93
N PHE A 39 -12.50 7.03 -20.67
CA PHE A 39 -11.99 5.77 -20.13
C PHE A 39 -10.47 5.67 -20.16
N SER A 40 -9.78 6.66 -20.73
CA SER A 40 -8.32 6.75 -20.70
C SER A 40 -7.82 7.21 -19.32
N GLN A 41 -6.60 6.80 -18.98
CA GLN A 41 -5.90 7.24 -17.78
C GLN A 41 -5.31 8.65 -17.92
N ASP A 42 -5.42 9.29 -19.09
CA ASP A 42 -4.88 10.63 -19.37
C ASP A 42 -5.30 11.68 -18.33
N HIS A 43 -6.54 11.58 -17.81
CA HIS A 43 -7.02 12.46 -16.75
C HIS A 43 -6.22 12.32 -15.45
N LEU A 44 -5.78 11.11 -15.10
CA LEU A 44 -4.91 10.87 -13.95
C LEU A 44 -3.49 11.38 -14.22
N GLU A 45 -2.99 11.23 -15.44
CA GLU A 45 -1.67 11.77 -15.81
C GLU A 45 -1.64 13.30 -15.72
N LEU A 46 -2.70 13.98 -16.19
CA LEU A 46 -2.87 15.43 -16.05
C LEU A 46 -2.93 15.87 -14.58
N LEU A 47 -3.59 15.08 -13.73
CA LEU A 47 -3.59 15.32 -12.29
C LEU A 47 -2.17 15.19 -11.70
N TYR A 48 -1.43 14.14 -12.04
CA TYR A 48 -0.05 13.97 -11.57
C TYR A 48 0.89 15.07 -12.05
N ASN A 49 0.70 15.56 -13.28
CA ASN A 49 1.44 16.71 -13.78
C ASN A 49 1.14 17.98 -12.97
N SER A 50 -0.12 18.19 -12.57
CA SER A 50 -0.53 19.32 -11.72
C SER A 50 0.08 19.23 -10.32
N ILE A 51 0.19 18.01 -9.77
CA ILE A 51 0.83 17.76 -8.47
C ILE A 51 2.33 18.05 -8.55
N ARG A 52 3.01 17.58 -9.60
CA ARG A 52 4.43 17.87 -9.82
C ARG A 52 4.69 19.37 -10.00
N ALA A 53 3.88 20.04 -10.81
CA ALA A 53 3.98 21.49 -11.02
C ALA A 53 3.77 22.30 -9.71
N SER A 54 2.93 21.79 -8.81
CA SER A 54 2.70 22.41 -7.49
C SER A 54 3.91 22.29 -6.55
N GLY A 55 4.85 21.37 -6.83
CA GLY A 55 6.12 21.21 -6.11
C GLY A 55 7.22 22.18 -6.54
N GLY A 56 6.97 23.06 -7.51
CA GLY A 56 7.95 24.00 -8.03
C GLY A 56 9.16 23.27 -8.63
N TRP A 57 10.34 23.44 -8.02
CA TRP A 57 11.58 22.80 -8.46
C TRP A 57 11.68 21.32 -8.02
N ASN A 58 10.77 20.84 -7.19
CA ASN A 58 10.72 19.46 -6.74
C ASN A 58 9.71 18.63 -7.57
N ASN A 59 10.21 18.00 -8.65
CA ASN A 59 9.42 17.15 -9.54
C ASN A 59 9.07 15.77 -8.97
N ASN A 60 9.64 15.38 -7.82
CA ASN A 60 9.42 14.07 -7.21
C ASN A 60 9.06 14.20 -5.73
N PRO A 61 7.81 14.64 -5.42
CA PRO A 61 7.38 14.83 -4.05
C PRO A 61 7.40 13.50 -3.27
N ASN A 62 7.80 13.57 -1.99
CA ASN A 62 7.61 12.43 -1.08
C ASN A 62 6.13 12.27 -0.70
N ALA A 63 5.78 11.16 -0.04
CA ALA A 63 4.39 10.85 0.30
C ALA A 63 3.70 11.95 1.13
N SER A 64 4.42 12.58 2.07
CA SER A 64 3.88 13.67 2.89
C SER A 64 3.64 14.95 2.08
N GLN A 65 4.57 15.29 1.19
CA GLN A 65 4.44 16.42 0.26
C GLN A 65 3.29 16.21 -0.72
N PHE A 66 3.15 15.00 -1.27
CA PHE A 66 2.02 14.62 -2.12
C PHE A 66 0.69 14.82 -1.37
N LYS A 67 0.56 14.32 -0.14
CA LYS A 67 -0.65 14.47 0.68
C LYS A 67 -1.01 15.95 0.86
N TYR A 68 -0.03 16.80 1.17
CA TYR A 68 -0.26 18.24 1.33
C TYR A 68 -0.69 18.93 0.03
N ILE A 69 0.04 18.68 -1.07
CA ILE A 69 -0.28 19.24 -2.39
C ILE A 69 -1.68 18.80 -2.83
N PHE A 70 -2.01 17.52 -2.65
CA PHE A 70 -3.31 16.97 -3.00
C PHE A 70 -4.44 17.63 -2.19
N ARG A 71 -4.28 17.80 -0.87
CA ARG A 71 -5.24 18.57 -0.04
C ARG A 71 -5.43 19.99 -0.55
N LYS A 72 -4.33 20.68 -0.88
CA LYS A 72 -4.35 22.05 -1.40
C LYS A 72 -5.07 22.14 -2.74
N LEU A 73 -4.83 21.19 -3.65
CA LEU A 73 -5.54 21.12 -4.94
C LEU A 73 -7.04 20.88 -4.73
N MET A 74 -7.42 19.94 -3.86
CA MET A 74 -8.83 19.66 -3.54
C MET A 74 -9.56 20.90 -3.00
N ALA A 75 -8.91 21.66 -2.10
CA ALA A 75 -9.47 22.91 -1.58
C ALA A 75 -9.61 24.00 -2.66
N ARG A 76 -8.61 24.16 -3.53
CA ARG A 76 -8.62 25.17 -4.61
C ARG A 76 -9.58 24.84 -5.74
N CYS A 77 -9.69 23.57 -6.11
CA CYS A 77 -10.60 23.10 -7.14
C CYS A 77 -12.07 23.13 -6.69
N ARG A 78 -12.36 23.56 -5.45
CA ARG A 78 -13.73 23.72 -4.92
C ARG A 78 -14.56 22.48 -5.26
N VAL A 79 -14.26 21.37 -4.59
CA VAL A 79 -15.24 20.28 -4.42
C VAL A 79 -16.38 20.83 -3.57
N VAL A 80 -17.16 21.71 -4.18
CA VAL A 80 -18.37 22.33 -3.66
C VAL A 80 -19.46 21.29 -3.83
N LYS A 81 -20.23 21.04 -2.76
CA LYS A 81 -21.47 20.26 -2.83
C LYS A 81 -22.24 20.72 -4.08
N PRO A 82 -22.68 19.83 -4.98
CA PRO A 82 -23.42 20.26 -6.15
C PRO A 82 -24.74 20.91 -5.69
N CYS A 83 -24.85 22.23 -5.79
CA CYS A 83 -26.07 22.99 -5.46
C CYS A 83 -27.23 22.76 -6.46
N ARG A 84 -27.21 21.67 -7.24
CA ARG A 84 -28.26 21.28 -8.21
C ARG A 84 -28.53 19.76 -8.20
N GLY A 85 -28.28 19.09 -7.08
CA GLY A 85 -28.77 17.73 -6.85
C GLY A 85 -30.03 17.78 -5.99
N ASN A 86 -31.01 16.92 -6.26
CA ASN A 86 -32.29 16.83 -5.54
C ASN A 86 -32.17 16.31 -4.09
N VAL A 87 -31.01 16.48 -3.45
CA VAL A 87 -30.72 15.98 -2.11
C VAL A 87 -30.63 17.17 -1.17
N THR A 88 -31.64 17.30 -0.31
CA THR A 88 -31.65 18.28 0.79
C THR A 88 -30.57 17.92 1.80
N ALA A 89 -29.73 18.89 2.16
CA ALA A 89 -28.75 18.73 3.22
C ALA A 89 -29.49 18.47 4.55
N GLN A 90 -29.09 17.42 5.25
CA GLN A 90 -29.77 16.96 6.47
C GLN A 90 -29.25 17.66 7.74
N ASP A 91 -28.28 18.57 7.60
CA ASP A 91 -27.80 19.43 8.67
C ASP A 91 -27.17 20.73 8.12
N GLU A 92 -27.39 21.84 8.80
CA GLU A 92 -26.78 23.15 8.52
C GLU A 92 -25.36 23.20 9.11
N THR A 93 -24.48 22.33 8.64
CA THR A 93 -23.06 22.50 8.94
C THR A 93 -22.53 23.60 8.04
N GLU A 94 -22.34 24.80 8.61
CA GLU A 94 -21.58 25.87 7.97
C GLU A 94 -20.22 25.31 7.56
N THR A 95 -20.01 25.14 6.26
CA THR A 95 -18.67 24.89 5.74
C THR A 95 -17.85 26.14 6.02
N LEU A 96 -17.04 26.10 7.07
CA LEU A 96 -16.00 27.09 7.33
C LEU A 96 -15.28 27.37 6.00
N PRO A 97 -15.39 28.58 5.45
CA PRO A 97 -14.51 28.96 4.37
C PRO A 97 -13.12 28.97 5.00
N VAL A 98 -12.34 27.92 4.79
CA VAL A 98 -10.91 28.01 5.01
C VAL A 98 -10.44 29.01 3.97
N VAL A 99 -10.44 30.29 4.37
CA VAL A 99 -9.72 31.36 3.70
C VAL A 99 -8.25 31.00 3.88
N ILE A 100 -7.76 30.10 3.03
CA ILE A 100 -6.32 30.08 2.78
C ILE A 100 -6.10 31.36 1.99
N ASP A 101 -5.59 32.40 2.65
CA ASP A 101 -5.18 33.64 2.01
C ASP A 101 -4.25 33.30 0.84
N THR A 102 -4.80 33.31 -0.37
CA THR A 102 -4.06 33.02 -1.60
C THR A 102 -3.19 34.19 -2.06
N SER A 103 -3.02 35.22 -1.22
CA SER A 103 -2.18 36.39 -1.52
C SER A 103 -0.69 36.10 -1.39
N THR A 104 -0.29 35.01 -0.73
CA THR A 104 1.13 34.65 -0.62
C THR A 104 1.49 33.59 -1.67
N SER A 105 2.03 34.07 -2.79
CA SER A 105 2.87 33.26 -3.67
C SER A 105 4.14 32.88 -2.90
N LEU A 106 4.04 31.84 -2.06
CA LEU A 106 5.19 31.33 -1.31
C LEU A 106 6.08 30.57 -2.30
N SER A 107 7.23 31.16 -2.58
CA SER A 107 8.29 30.58 -3.39
C SER A 107 8.91 29.37 -2.67
N ALA A 108 9.66 28.55 -3.42
CA ALA A 108 10.20 27.24 -3.00
C ALA A 108 11.07 27.24 -1.72
N VAL A 109 11.33 28.40 -1.11
CA VAL A 109 12.12 28.56 0.11
C VAL A 109 11.33 28.27 1.40
N ASP A 110 10.00 28.34 1.41
CA ASP A 110 9.19 28.09 2.63
C ASP A 110 8.87 26.61 2.90
N MET A 111 9.30 25.69 2.03
CA MET A 111 9.08 24.25 2.23
C MET A 111 10.08 23.61 3.21
N SER A 112 11.09 24.36 3.67
CA SER A 112 12.07 23.88 4.67
C SER A 112 11.69 24.21 6.11
N SER A 113 10.64 25.02 6.34
CA SER A 113 10.27 25.53 7.68
C SER A 113 8.87 25.09 8.15
N ALA A 114 8.14 24.26 7.41
CA ALA A 114 6.83 23.73 7.81
C ALA A 114 6.91 22.60 8.88
N ALA A 115 7.77 22.78 9.88
CA ALA A 115 7.87 21.94 11.07
C ALA A 115 7.32 22.63 12.34
N GLY A 116 6.68 23.79 12.22
CA GLY A 116 6.08 24.49 13.36
C GLY A 116 4.73 25.11 12.99
N GLY A 117 3.66 24.57 13.57
CA GLY A 117 2.29 25.05 13.37
C GLY A 117 1.31 23.92 13.04
N GLU A 118 1.24 22.91 13.91
CA GLU A 118 0.12 21.97 13.93
C GLU A 118 -1.13 22.71 14.44
N GLU A 119 -1.85 23.39 13.54
CA GLU A 119 -3.28 23.51 13.75
C GLU A 119 -3.90 22.17 13.32
N ASP A 120 -4.30 21.42 14.34
CA ASP A 120 -4.89 20.08 14.29
C ASP A 120 -6.28 20.13 13.62
N LEU A 121 -6.31 20.53 12.35
CA LEU A 121 -7.49 20.45 11.51
C LEU A 121 -7.65 18.99 11.09
N PRO A 122 -8.79 18.33 11.44
CA PRO A 122 -9.06 16.97 11.04
C PRO A 122 -8.82 16.82 9.55
N SER A 123 -8.02 15.82 9.19
CA SER A 123 -7.82 15.46 7.79
C SER A 123 -9.21 15.30 7.15
N PRO A 124 -9.50 15.93 6.00
CA PRO A 124 -10.73 15.65 5.24
C PRO A 124 -10.85 14.18 4.82
N PHE A 125 -9.77 13.42 4.98
CA PHE A 125 -9.67 11.98 4.75
C PHE A 125 -9.70 11.15 6.05
N ALA A 126 -9.91 11.77 7.23
CA ALA A 126 -10.07 11.05 8.49
C ALA A 126 -11.36 10.20 8.49
N ASP A 127 -12.40 10.73 7.84
CA ASP A 127 -13.72 10.10 7.71
C ASP A 127 -14.00 9.57 6.30
N ILE A 128 -13.03 9.64 5.38
CA ILE A 128 -13.08 8.78 4.19
C ILE A 128 -12.52 7.46 4.68
N PRO A 129 -13.36 6.44 4.99
CA PRO A 129 -12.81 5.12 5.21
C PRO A 129 -11.90 4.86 4.01
N ALA A 130 -10.64 4.51 4.26
CA ALA A 130 -9.73 4.04 3.21
C ALA A 130 -10.24 2.75 2.53
N LEU A 131 -11.52 2.39 2.71
CA LEU A 131 -12.32 1.89 1.61
C LEU A 131 -12.46 2.97 0.52
N VAL A 132 -11.39 3.13 -0.27
CA VAL A 132 -11.62 2.82 -1.68
C VAL A 132 -12.30 1.46 -1.62
N HIS A 133 -13.63 1.42 -1.81
CA HIS A 133 -14.25 0.17 -2.20
C HIS A 133 -13.56 -0.13 -3.52
N ASP A 134 -12.41 -0.83 -3.43
CA ASP A 134 -11.73 -1.44 -4.55
C ASP A 134 -12.86 -2.08 -5.30
N HIS A 135 -13.16 -1.50 -6.46
CA HIS A 135 -14.32 -1.88 -7.21
C HIS A 135 -14.29 -3.41 -7.30
N SER A 136 -15.38 -4.05 -6.88
CA SER A 136 -15.51 -5.50 -6.63
C SER A 136 -15.28 -6.39 -7.87
N TYR A 137 -14.65 -5.86 -8.92
CA TYR A 137 -14.20 -6.54 -10.12
C TYR A 137 -12.82 -7.19 -9.95
N LEU A 138 -12.08 -6.89 -8.88
CA LEU A 138 -10.83 -7.58 -8.56
C LEU A 138 -11.09 -8.68 -7.51
N PRO A 139 -10.98 -9.97 -7.85
CA PRO A 139 -11.05 -11.05 -6.88
C PRO A 139 -9.72 -11.10 -6.11
N VAL A 140 -9.43 -10.13 -5.25
CA VAL A 140 -8.10 -10.05 -4.62
C VAL A 140 -8.23 -9.74 -3.14
N ARG A 141 -8.37 -10.82 -2.35
CA ARG A 141 -7.66 -10.84 -1.07
C ARG A 141 -6.19 -10.57 -1.41
N PHE A 142 -5.66 -9.39 -1.08
CA PHE A 142 -4.24 -9.04 -1.24
C PHE A 142 -3.26 -9.96 -0.49
N ASN A 143 -3.75 -11.07 0.09
CA ASN A 143 -2.97 -12.05 0.82
C ASN A 143 -1.77 -12.53 0.00
N GLY A 144 -1.94 -12.85 -1.29
CA GLY A 144 -0.83 -13.30 -2.13
C GLY A 144 0.29 -12.27 -2.30
N LEU A 145 -0.03 -11.00 -2.52
CA LEU A 145 0.97 -9.93 -2.65
C LEU A 145 1.66 -9.63 -1.31
N VAL A 146 0.87 -9.55 -0.24
CA VAL A 146 1.36 -9.32 1.12
C VAL A 146 2.27 -10.47 1.55
N ASP A 147 1.86 -11.72 1.31
CA ASP A 147 2.65 -12.92 1.59
C ASP A 147 3.97 -12.92 0.82
N ASN A 148 3.94 -12.56 -0.47
CA ASN A 148 5.15 -12.43 -1.28
C ASN A 148 6.11 -11.36 -0.74
N ALA A 149 5.59 -10.22 -0.31
CA ALA A 149 6.39 -9.18 0.33
C ALA A 149 6.95 -9.65 1.67
N LEU A 150 6.17 -10.37 2.47
CA LEU A 150 6.61 -10.88 3.78
C LEU A 150 7.69 -11.94 3.67
N VAL A 151 7.61 -12.84 2.68
CA VAL A 151 8.69 -13.80 2.39
C VAL A 151 9.97 -13.07 1.97
N TYR A 152 9.86 -12.06 1.11
CA TYR A 152 11.01 -11.25 0.71
C TYR A 152 11.67 -10.53 1.91
N ILE A 153 10.87 -9.91 2.79
CA ILE A 153 11.34 -9.26 4.02
C ILE A 153 11.96 -10.29 4.97
N SER A 154 11.38 -11.48 5.08
CA SER A 154 11.89 -12.58 5.91
C SER A 154 13.32 -12.95 5.52
N GLY A 155 13.65 -12.98 4.23
CA GLY A 155 15.03 -13.21 3.77
C GLY A 155 16.04 -12.16 4.30
N PHE A 156 15.62 -10.90 4.46
CA PHE A 156 16.45 -9.87 5.08
C PHE A 156 16.57 -10.06 6.60
N VAL A 157 15.49 -10.46 7.28
CA VAL A 157 15.49 -10.79 8.71
C VAL A 157 16.47 -11.93 8.99
N VAL A 158 16.42 -13.01 8.21
CA VAL A 158 17.36 -14.15 8.34
C VAL A 158 18.79 -13.68 8.12
N ARG A 159 19.06 -12.88 7.08
CA ARG A 159 20.41 -12.35 6.82
C ARG A 159 20.98 -11.57 8.02
N ARG A 160 20.14 -10.85 8.76
CA ARG A 160 20.55 -10.16 9.99
C ARG A 160 20.71 -11.12 11.17
N ALA A 161 19.82 -12.09 11.34
CA ALA A 161 19.90 -13.10 12.39
C ALA A 161 21.16 -13.96 12.26
N LEU A 162 21.51 -14.38 11.04
CA LEU A 162 22.73 -15.12 10.72
C LEU A 162 24.02 -14.33 10.99
N LYS A 163 23.98 -13.03 11.26
CA LYS A 163 25.18 -12.31 11.74
C LYS A 163 25.36 -12.37 13.25
N LYS A 164 24.31 -12.76 13.97
CA LYS A 164 24.27 -12.77 15.45
C LYS A 164 24.28 -14.18 16.03
N LEU A 165 23.80 -15.17 15.29
CA LEU A 165 23.75 -16.56 15.74
C LEU A 165 25.07 -17.27 15.47
N SER A 166 25.64 -17.89 16.51
CA SER A 166 26.84 -18.73 16.44
C SER A 166 26.54 -20.22 16.25
N CYS A 167 25.37 -20.70 16.67
CA CYS A 167 25.00 -22.12 16.55
C CYS A 167 24.58 -22.48 15.11
N ASP A 168 25.26 -23.46 14.51
CA ASP A 168 24.99 -23.92 13.14
C ASP A 168 23.62 -24.57 12.96
N VAL A 169 23.13 -25.31 13.95
CA VAL A 169 21.79 -25.92 13.91
C VAL A 169 20.71 -24.83 13.88
N CYS A 170 20.84 -23.83 14.75
CA CYS A 170 19.94 -22.66 14.76
C CYS A 170 20.00 -21.90 13.42
N ARG A 171 21.19 -21.72 12.85
CA ARG A 171 21.37 -21.04 11.56
C ARG A 171 20.70 -21.82 10.42
N ALA A 172 20.85 -23.14 10.38
CA ALA A 172 20.24 -23.99 9.36
C ALA A 172 18.71 -23.96 9.43
N SER A 173 18.14 -23.91 10.64
CA SER A 173 16.68 -23.86 10.85
C SER A 173 15.98 -22.61 10.28
N LEU A 174 16.74 -21.52 10.03
CA LEU A 174 16.20 -20.26 9.51
C LEU A 174 16.10 -20.21 7.99
N VAL A 175 16.71 -21.16 7.27
CA VAL A 175 16.79 -21.17 5.81
C VAL A 175 16.15 -22.42 5.24
N THR A 176 15.71 -22.35 3.98
CA THR A 176 15.24 -23.52 3.21
C THR A 176 15.89 -23.53 1.84
N ASP A 177 15.82 -24.69 1.18
CA ASP A 177 16.36 -24.85 -0.17
C ASP A 177 15.43 -24.24 -1.23
N ALA A 178 16.01 -23.92 -2.40
CA ALA A 178 15.26 -23.31 -3.49
C ALA A 178 14.20 -24.23 -4.10
N ALA A 179 14.38 -25.56 -4.05
CA ALA A 179 13.42 -26.50 -4.64
C ALA A 179 12.13 -26.60 -3.80
N SER A 180 12.25 -26.47 -2.48
CA SER A 180 11.11 -26.35 -1.56
C SER A 180 10.36 -25.02 -1.75
N ALA A 181 11.09 -23.91 -1.92
CA ALA A 181 10.50 -22.58 -2.12
C ALA A 181 9.71 -22.44 -3.43
N ILE A 182 10.15 -23.04 -4.54
CA ILE A 182 9.49 -22.93 -5.85
C ILE A 182 8.06 -23.49 -5.84
N LYS A 183 7.74 -24.42 -4.92
CA LYS A 183 6.42 -25.05 -4.82
C LYS A 183 5.36 -24.13 -4.24
N ASP A 184 5.75 -23.09 -3.51
CA ASP A 184 4.84 -22.14 -2.87
C ASP A 184 4.81 -20.80 -3.62
N GLN A 185 3.61 -20.36 -3.99
CA GLN A 185 3.37 -19.08 -4.65
C GLN A 185 3.79 -17.87 -3.80
N SER A 186 3.90 -18.03 -2.47
CA SER A 186 4.37 -16.99 -1.56
C SER A 186 5.86 -16.64 -1.76
N TYR A 187 6.65 -17.50 -2.42
CA TYR A 187 8.07 -17.27 -2.70
C TYR A 187 8.35 -16.69 -4.09
N HIS A 188 7.31 -16.40 -4.88
CA HIS A 188 7.46 -16.02 -6.28
C HIS A 188 8.22 -14.70 -6.48
N LEU A 189 7.92 -13.67 -5.67
CA LEU A 189 8.63 -12.39 -5.69
C LEU A 189 10.12 -12.55 -5.35
N LEU A 190 10.41 -13.34 -4.30
CA LEU A 190 11.78 -13.63 -3.90
C LEU A 190 12.54 -14.31 -5.05
N SER A 191 11.93 -15.34 -5.65
CA SER A 191 12.51 -16.09 -6.77
C SER A 191 12.77 -15.19 -7.98
N LEU A 192 11.81 -14.32 -8.33
CA LEU A 192 11.92 -13.38 -9.44
C LEU A 192 13.01 -12.32 -9.24
N LYS A 193 13.27 -11.93 -7.98
CA LYS A 193 14.30 -10.94 -7.64
C LYS A 193 15.66 -11.56 -7.27
N ASN A 194 15.73 -12.87 -7.14
CA ASN A 194 16.96 -13.53 -6.70
C ASN A 194 17.94 -13.69 -7.87
N ASN A 195 19.03 -12.92 -7.84
CA ASN A 195 20.16 -13.05 -8.76
C ASN A 195 21.31 -13.89 -8.16
N GLY A 196 21.01 -14.81 -7.23
CA GLY A 196 21.99 -15.68 -6.56
C GLY A 196 22.53 -15.16 -5.21
N GLY A 197 22.10 -13.97 -4.77
CA GLY A 197 22.58 -13.34 -3.53
C GLY A 197 21.52 -13.19 -2.43
N LEU A 198 20.28 -13.65 -2.64
CA LEU A 198 19.21 -13.57 -1.64
C LEU A 198 19.12 -14.85 -0.80
N VAL A 199 18.79 -14.67 0.48
CA VAL A 199 18.56 -15.77 1.42
C VAL A 199 17.12 -16.21 1.30
N ILE A 200 16.91 -17.53 1.18
CA ILE A 200 15.59 -18.13 1.13
C ILE A 200 15.19 -18.54 2.56
N PRO A 201 14.20 -17.84 3.17
CA PRO A 201 13.83 -18.08 4.56
C PRO A 201 13.03 -19.37 4.71
N SER A 202 13.22 -20.07 5.83
CA SER A 202 12.38 -21.22 6.20
C SER A 202 10.93 -20.81 6.45
N GLU A 203 9.99 -21.74 6.26
CA GLU A 203 8.57 -21.49 6.54
C GLU A 203 8.36 -21.04 7.99
N GLY A 204 9.14 -21.59 8.92
CA GLY A 204 9.12 -21.16 10.31
C GLY A 204 9.40 -19.67 10.47
N THR A 205 10.42 -19.15 9.79
CA THR A 205 10.74 -17.72 9.82
C THR A 205 9.60 -16.89 9.23
N VAL A 206 9.04 -17.33 8.10
CA VAL A 206 7.94 -16.62 7.44
C VAL A 206 6.71 -16.58 8.36
N ARG A 207 6.40 -17.66 9.08
CA ARG A 207 5.32 -17.69 10.08
C ARG A 207 5.52 -16.65 11.19
N VAL A 208 6.74 -16.51 11.73
CA VAL A 208 7.05 -15.49 12.75
C VAL A 208 6.85 -14.08 12.19
N VAL A 209 7.32 -13.82 10.97
CA VAL A 209 7.20 -12.51 10.34
C VAL A 209 5.75 -12.17 10.01
N ARG A 210 4.95 -13.13 9.52
CA ARG A 210 3.49 -12.98 9.32
C ARG A 210 2.78 -12.64 10.62
N ALA A 211 3.12 -13.31 11.72
CA ALA A 211 2.54 -13.03 13.03
C ALA A 211 2.91 -11.61 13.51
N ALA A 212 4.17 -11.19 13.34
CA ALA A 212 4.61 -9.85 13.71
C ALA A 212 3.92 -8.77 12.87
N GLU A 213 3.81 -8.97 11.56
CA GLU A 213 3.12 -8.07 10.64
C GLU A 213 1.67 -7.86 11.06
N TRP A 214 0.94 -8.94 11.34
CA TRP A 214 -0.45 -8.85 11.77
C TRP A 214 -0.61 -8.02 13.05
N VAL A 215 0.28 -8.22 14.04
CA VAL A 215 0.24 -7.46 15.31
C VAL A 215 0.50 -5.98 15.07
N ILE A 216 1.49 -5.65 14.24
CA ILE A 216 1.83 -4.26 13.89
C ILE A 216 0.65 -3.62 13.14
N ARG A 217 0.10 -4.30 12.14
CA ARG A 217 -1.04 -3.82 11.35
C ARG A 217 -2.25 -3.55 12.23
N GLN A 218 -2.57 -4.45 13.15
CA GLN A 218 -3.72 -4.31 14.04
C GLN A 218 -3.53 -3.15 15.04
N ALA A 219 -2.31 -2.96 15.54
CA ALA A 219 -2.00 -1.81 16.40
C ALA A 219 -2.10 -0.48 15.64
N SER A 220 -1.68 -0.44 14.38
CA SER A 220 -1.78 0.75 13.53
C SER A 220 -3.21 1.10 13.09
N ALA A 221 -4.11 0.11 12.99
CA ALA A 221 -5.51 0.33 12.64
C ALA A 221 -6.37 0.80 13.83
N SER A 222 -5.85 0.70 15.06
CA SER A 222 -6.60 1.01 16.27
C SER A 222 -6.57 2.51 16.56
N PHE A 223 -7.64 3.22 16.20
CA PHE A 223 -7.83 4.67 16.42
C PHE A 223 -7.61 5.16 17.86
N LYS A 224 -7.63 4.26 18.86
CA LYS A 224 -7.39 4.57 20.28
C LYS A 224 -5.91 4.68 20.67
N ARG A 225 -4.98 4.34 19.77
CA ARG A 225 -3.54 4.37 20.05
C ARG A 225 -2.88 5.59 19.40
N SER A 226 -2.48 6.54 20.23
CA SER A 226 -1.69 7.72 19.85
C SER A 226 -0.19 7.43 19.73
N GLN A 227 0.30 6.29 20.22
CA GLN A 227 1.70 5.90 20.14
C GLN A 227 1.92 4.54 19.46
N PRO A 228 3.04 4.36 18.75
CA PRO A 228 3.38 3.09 18.11
C PRO A 228 3.49 1.96 19.12
N ILE A 229 3.16 0.73 18.69
CA ILE A 229 3.29 -0.46 19.54
C ILE A 229 4.75 -0.68 19.93
N LYS A 230 4.99 -0.94 21.22
CA LYS A 230 6.35 -1.18 21.73
C LYS A 230 6.84 -2.55 21.28
N GLN A 231 8.14 -2.68 21.00
CA GLN A 231 8.76 -3.94 20.57
C GLN A 231 8.47 -5.11 21.52
N LEU A 232 8.56 -4.88 22.84
CA LEU A 232 8.29 -5.91 23.85
C LEU A 232 6.85 -6.46 23.77
N GLU A 233 5.89 -5.59 23.44
CA GLU A 233 4.49 -5.98 23.30
C GLU A 233 4.28 -6.82 22.03
N VAL A 234 4.90 -6.43 20.91
CA VAL A 234 4.91 -7.25 19.69
C VAL A 234 5.50 -8.63 19.98
N MET A 235 6.66 -8.68 20.65
CA MET A 235 7.30 -9.94 21.01
C MET A 235 6.41 -10.82 21.89
N TYR A 236 5.75 -10.25 22.89
CA TYR A 236 4.84 -10.99 23.77
C TYR A 236 3.66 -11.57 23.00
N ILE A 237 2.99 -10.77 22.17
CA ILE A 237 1.81 -11.22 21.41
C ILE A 237 2.20 -12.26 20.36
N VAL A 238 3.31 -12.06 19.66
CA VAL A 238 3.83 -13.02 18.66
C VAL A 238 4.18 -14.35 19.33
N ARG A 239 4.90 -14.34 20.47
CA ARG A 239 5.20 -15.56 21.24
C ARG A 239 3.94 -16.25 21.73
N LYS A 240 2.97 -15.51 22.26
CA LYS A 240 1.69 -16.07 22.70
C LYS A 240 0.93 -16.73 21.55
N ARG A 241 1.01 -16.16 20.35
CA ARG A 241 0.31 -16.66 19.15
C ARG A 241 0.98 -17.88 18.53
N ILE A 242 2.31 -17.90 18.51
CA ILE A 242 3.08 -19.06 18.08
C ILE A 242 2.94 -20.20 19.09
N GLY A 243 2.79 -19.86 20.37
CA GLY A 243 2.64 -20.84 21.45
C GLY A 243 3.93 -21.60 21.70
N SER A 244 3.80 -22.86 22.11
CA SER A 244 4.91 -23.80 22.34
C SER A 244 5.24 -24.64 21.11
N GLU A 245 4.77 -24.23 19.92
CA GLU A 245 5.09 -24.94 18.69
C GLU A 245 6.56 -24.78 18.34
N ASP A 246 7.21 -25.89 17.98
CA ASP A 246 8.54 -25.89 17.40
C ASP A 246 8.47 -25.47 15.92
N VAL A 247 8.32 -24.17 15.71
CA VAL A 247 8.18 -23.56 14.38
C VAL A 247 9.44 -23.71 13.53
N PHE A 248 10.60 -23.98 14.16
CA PHE A 248 11.89 -24.13 13.48
C PHE A 248 12.35 -25.58 13.38
N ALA A 249 11.55 -26.55 13.85
CA ALA A 249 11.87 -27.98 13.85
C ALA A 249 13.23 -28.31 14.49
N LEU A 250 13.54 -27.65 15.61
CA LEU A 250 14.78 -27.83 16.37
C LEU A 250 14.77 -29.08 17.27
N GLY A 251 13.60 -29.64 17.60
CA GLY A 251 13.47 -30.88 18.34
C GLY A 251 14.23 -30.87 19.67
N GLU A 252 15.05 -31.89 19.90
CA GLU A 252 15.86 -32.04 21.12
C GLU A 252 16.93 -30.94 21.29
N HIS A 253 17.28 -30.23 20.22
CA HIS A 253 18.21 -29.11 20.30
C HIS A 253 17.66 -27.94 21.14
N ILE A 254 16.33 -27.87 21.31
CA ILE A 254 15.67 -26.87 22.18
C ILE A 254 16.10 -27.04 23.65
N SER A 255 16.38 -28.27 24.08
CA SER A 255 16.78 -28.57 25.47
C SER A 255 18.29 -28.46 25.74
N GLU A 256 19.11 -28.33 24.69
CA GLU A 256 20.58 -28.30 24.78
C GLU A 256 21.17 -26.88 24.74
N THR A 257 20.37 -25.87 24.37
CA THR A 257 20.74 -24.45 24.31
C THR A 257 20.11 -23.62 25.41
#